data_AF-A0A1H7XLE0-F1
#
_entry.id   AF-A0A1H7XLE0-F1
#
_cell.length_a   1.000
_cell.length_b   1.000
_cell.length_c   1.000
_cell.angle_alpha   90.00
_cell.angle_beta   90.00
_cell.angle_gamma   90.00
#
_symmetry.space_group_name_H-M   'P 1'
#
loop_
_entity.id
_entity.type
_entity.pdbx_description
1 polymer ?
#
loop_
_entity_poly.entity_id
_entity_poly.type
_entity_poly.pdbx_seq_one_letter_code
_entity_poly.pdbx_strand_id
1 'polypeptide(L)'
;MELGGISLYHLHKAYLYISELCDEKLKKSSKINQLYKMCIVKKKIEWINKLARFLNVSKDYSQKIIDYLTFSNASYDLIDTPFIELEDSLIIVPSISEGTSIAYAIISNFSKHLGEISELSKKGYVLENKIANKLKEAKITFVSNIKDNLDGEDYEIDHIFVINKTIYFVECKTLPFPYTVKEHAEQQCQIFQYLRKFSRNVKHFLEKKELFISDLRLNSADDIRVEKIFVTSTMRGNSDNYNGINIVDESAFSSFLSRQAPVAWDPTNGKKVLEQNISYYKGEITTHKLSQFFKKPASILSMRDKMGIRREDYLTHSLRSYELVKNSQYLFLNKKWR
;
A
#
# COMPACT_ATOMS: atom_id res chain seq x y z
N MET A 1 12.75 14.62 -0.88
CA MET A 1 12.12 13.77 -1.90
C MET A 1 11.37 14.66 -2.86
N GLU A 2 11.60 14.49 -4.16
CA GLU A 2 11.01 15.30 -5.23
C GLU A 2 10.35 14.38 -6.26
N LEU A 3 9.25 14.83 -6.86
CA LEU A 3 8.49 14.15 -7.89
C LEU A 3 8.46 15.04 -9.13
N GLY A 4 9.10 14.63 -10.22
CA GLY A 4 9.19 15.46 -11.44
C GLY A 4 9.83 16.84 -11.20
N GLY A 5 10.77 16.94 -10.24
CA GLY A 5 11.39 18.21 -9.84
C GLY A 5 10.52 19.12 -8.95
N ILE A 6 9.40 18.60 -8.42
CA ILE A 6 8.53 19.27 -7.46
C ILE A 6 8.73 18.63 -6.08
N SER A 7 8.98 19.42 -5.04
CA SER A 7 9.15 18.87 -3.70
C SER A 7 7.79 18.42 -3.12
N LEU A 8 7.81 17.33 -2.36
CA LEU A 8 6.61 16.80 -1.69
C LEU A 8 5.90 17.88 -0.84
N TYR A 9 6.68 18.74 -0.19
CA TYR A 9 6.16 19.85 0.61
C TYR A 9 5.33 20.84 -0.23
N HIS A 10 5.85 21.27 -1.38
CA HIS A 10 5.14 22.22 -2.24
C HIS A 10 3.91 21.58 -2.90
N LEU A 11 4.00 20.31 -3.28
CA LEU A 11 2.86 19.57 -3.83
C LEU A 11 1.74 19.43 -2.80
N HIS A 12 2.07 19.08 -1.55
CA HIS A 12 1.10 19.04 -0.45
C HIS A 12 0.45 20.41 -0.22
N LYS A 13 1.25 21.48 -0.17
CA LYS A 13 0.72 22.85 0.00
C LYS A 13 -0.16 23.27 -1.18
N ALA A 14 0.13 22.85 -2.41
CA ALA A 14 -0.69 23.14 -3.58
C ALA A 14 -2.06 22.46 -3.51
N TYR A 15 -2.13 21.18 -3.15
CA TYR A 15 -3.41 20.52 -2.91
C TYR A 15 -4.21 21.15 -1.78
N LEU A 16 -3.54 21.54 -0.68
CA LEU A 16 -4.19 22.24 0.43
C LEU A 16 -4.83 23.55 -0.06
N TYR A 17 -4.09 24.35 -0.82
CA TYR A 17 -4.60 25.59 -1.41
C TYR A 17 -5.85 25.36 -2.27
N ILE A 18 -5.83 24.32 -3.12
CA ILE A 18 -6.96 23.97 -3.97
C ILE A 18 -8.17 23.54 -3.14
N SER A 19 -7.97 22.67 -2.14
CA SER A 19 -9.03 22.20 -1.24
C SER A 19 -9.68 23.37 -0.47
N GLU A 20 -8.89 24.30 0.07
CA GLU A 20 -9.38 25.50 0.75
C GLU A 20 -10.22 26.39 -0.18
N LEU A 21 -9.73 26.65 -1.40
CA LEU A 21 -10.48 27.41 -2.40
C LEU A 21 -11.82 26.74 -2.77
N CYS A 22 -11.83 25.40 -2.84
CA CYS A 22 -13.03 24.63 -3.16
C CYS A 22 -14.05 24.67 -2.01
N ASP A 23 -13.60 24.51 -0.76
CA ASP A 23 -14.44 24.63 0.45
C ASP A 23 -15.09 26.01 0.53
N GLU A 24 -14.32 27.08 0.31
CA GLU A 24 -14.85 28.45 0.28
C GLU A 24 -15.92 28.64 -0.81
N LYS A 25 -15.68 28.09 -2.00
CA LYS A 25 -16.61 28.17 -3.12
C LYS A 25 -17.91 27.43 -2.81
N LEU A 26 -17.84 26.23 -2.23
CA LEU A 26 -19.00 25.42 -1.87
C LEU A 26 -19.83 26.07 -0.75
N LYS A 27 -19.19 26.63 0.29
CA LYS A 27 -19.89 27.35 1.38
C LYS A 27 -20.71 28.54 0.90
N LYS A 28 -20.25 29.25 -0.13
CA LYS A 28 -20.94 30.42 -0.72
C LYS A 28 -22.10 30.03 -1.65
N SER A 29 -22.30 28.73 -1.91
CA SER A 29 -23.13 28.21 -3.00
C SER A 29 -24.36 27.47 -2.47
N SER A 30 -25.27 28.16 -1.78
CA SER A 30 -26.41 27.51 -1.08
C SER A 30 -27.52 26.97 -1.99
N LYS A 31 -27.59 27.36 -3.27
CA LYS A 31 -28.56 26.86 -4.28
C LYS A 31 -28.05 27.04 -5.71
N ILE A 32 -27.26 26.10 -6.25
CA ILE A 32 -26.77 26.22 -7.63
C ILE A 32 -27.30 25.06 -8.49
N ASN A 33 -28.18 25.39 -9.44
CA ASN A 33 -28.68 24.48 -10.49
C ASN A 33 -27.96 24.69 -11.85
N GLN A 34 -26.81 25.38 -11.87
CA GLN A 34 -26.07 25.73 -13.09
C GLN A 34 -24.58 25.38 -12.98
N LEU A 35 -24.11 24.44 -13.79
CA LEU A 35 -22.77 23.86 -13.76
C LEU A 35 -21.64 24.91 -13.80
N TYR A 36 -21.75 25.93 -14.65
CA TYR A 36 -20.73 26.98 -14.78
C TYR A 36 -20.58 27.87 -13.53
N LYS A 37 -21.62 27.96 -12.69
CA LYS A 37 -21.56 28.66 -11.40
C LYS A 37 -20.93 27.80 -10.30
N MET A 38 -20.92 26.48 -10.49
CA MET A 38 -20.34 25.51 -9.55
C MET A 38 -18.82 25.44 -9.70
N CYS A 39 -18.29 25.58 -10.91
CA CYS A 39 -16.85 25.52 -11.16
C CYS A 39 -16.08 26.78 -10.73
N ILE A 40 -14.78 26.62 -10.52
CA ILE A 40 -13.83 27.73 -10.43
C ILE A 40 -13.11 27.80 -11.77
N VAL A 41 -13.32 28.89 -12.52
CA VAL A 41 -12.71 29.11 -13.84
C VAL A 41 -11.80 30.33 -13.77
N LYS A 42 -10.54 30.16 -14.15
CA LYS A 42 -9.54 31.26 -14.22
C LYS A 42 -8.58 31.02 -15.36
N LYS A 43 -8.01 32.11 -15.90
CA LYS A 43 -6.92 32.01 -16.87
C LYS A 43 -5.74 31.25 -16.27
N LYS A 44 -5.04 30.44 -17.06
CA LYS A 44 -3.85 29.68 -16.61
C LYS A 44 -2.82 30.58 -15.92
N ILE A 45 -2.57 31.77 -16.48
CA ILE A 45 -1.67 32.78 -15.89
C ILE A 45 -2.13 33.29 -14.51
N GLU A 46 -3.43 33.37 -14.26
CA GLU A 46 -3.97 33.77 -12.96
C GLU A 46 -3.70 32.69 -11.91
N TRP A 47 -3.89 31.41 -12.26
CA TRP A 47 -3.58 30.28 -11.39
C TRP A 47 -2.11 30.24 -11.00
N ILE A 48 -1.20 30.37 -11.97
CA ILE A 48 0.25 30.42 -11.73
C ILE A 48 0.60 31.56 -10.78
N ASN A 49 0.10 32.77 -11.03
CA ASN A 49 0.41 33.92 -10.19
C ASN A 49 -0.10 33.73 -8.75
N LYS A 50 -1.29 33.15 -8.59
CA LYS A 50 -1.89 32.90 -7.27
C LYS A 50 -1.13 31.84 -6.49
N LEU A 51 -0.84 30.71 -7.14
CA LEU A 51 -0.15 29.60 -6.50
C LEU A 51 1.31 29.97 -6.19
N ALA A 52 2.01 30.69 -7.08
CA ALA A 52 3.35 31.22 -6.82
C ALA A 52 3.40 32.11 -5.58
N ARG A 53 2.41 33.01 -5.41
CA ARG A 53 2.28 33.86 -4.22
C ARG A 53 1.99 33.06 -2.96
N PHE A 54 1.08 32.08 -3.03
CA PHE A 54 0.70 31.25 -1.88
C PHE A 54 1.87 30.39 -1.39
N LEU A 55 2.63 29.80 -2.32
CA LEU A 55 3.76 28.92 -2.01
C LEU A 55 5.07 29.68 -1.75
N ASN A 56 5.12 30.97 -2.05
CA ASN A 56 6.34 31.78 -2.06
C ASN A 56 7.45 31.19 -2.95
N VAL A 57 7.11 30.89 -4.20
CA VAL A 57 8.00 30.27 -5.21
C VAL A 57 7.97 31.05 -6.52
N SER A 58 8.90 30.74 -7.45
CA SER A 58 8.91 31.36 -8.77
C SER A 58 7.67 30.97 -9.60
N LYS A 59 7.31 31.81 -10.58
CA LYS A 59 6.21 31.50 -11.51
C LYS A 59 6.49 30.23 -12.32
N ASP A 60 7.73 30.00 -12.71
CA ASP A 60 8.12 28.78 -13.43
C ASP A 60 7.94 27.53 -12.56
N TYR A 61 8.27 27.62 -11.27
CA TYR A 61 8.05 26.51 -10.34
C TYR A 61 6.56 26.26 -10.11
N SER A 62 5.77 27.34 -9.97
CA SER A 62 4.32 27.24 -9.89
C SER A 62 3.70 26.68 -11.17
N GLN A 63 4.23 27.02 -12.35
CA GLN A 63 3.78 26.47 -13.63
C GLN A 63 4.01 24.96 -13.67
N LYS A 64 5.19 24.48 -13.27
CA LYS A 64 5.45 23.03 -13.13
C LYS A 64 4.42 22.33 -12.25
N ILE A 65 4.06 22.93 -11.11
CA ILE A 65 3.04 22.36 -10.22
C ILE A 65 1.67 22.35 -10.89
N ILE A 66 1.27 23.43 -11.56
CA ILE A 66 0.00 23.49 -12.29
C ILE A 66 -0.06 22.42 -13.39
N ASP A 67 1.00 22.27 -14.18
CA ASP A 67 1.04 21.26 -15.24
C ASP A 67 0.97 19.84 -14.65
N TYR A 68 1.67 19.58 -13.54
CA TYR A 68 1.59 18.31 -12.82
C TYR A 68 0.18 18.00 -12.30
N LEU A 69 -0.58 19.02 -11.91
CA LEU A 69 -1.94 18.88 -11.38
C LEU A 69 -3.02 19.00 -12.47
N THR A 70 -2.65 19.13 -13.74
CA THR A 70 -3.58 19.25 -14.86
C THR A 70 -3.95 17.87 -15.42
N PHE A 71 -5.25 17.62 -15.51
CA PHE A 71 -5.83 16.40 -16.01
C PHE A 71 -5.49 16.21 -17.49
N SER A 72 -4.98 15.03 -17.82
CA SER A 72 -4.61 14.62 -19.17
C SER A 72 -4.93 13.15 -19.39
N ASN A 73 -4.65 12.64 -20.59
CA ASN A 73 -4.75 11.20 -20.87
C ASN A 73 -3.78 10.36 -19.99
N ALA A 74 -2.75 10.98 -19.44
CA ALA A 74 -1.84 10.37 -18.49
C ALA A 74 -2.36 10.39 -17.05
N SER A 75 -3.41 11.15 -16.73
CA SER A 75 -3.96 11.28 -15.37
C SER A 75 -4.83 10.10 -14.96
N TYR A 76 -4.84 9.74 -13.67
CA TYR A 76 -5.70 8.67 -13.16
C TYR A 76 -7.17 9.13 -13.12
N ASP A 77 -7.42 10.22 -12.42
CA ASP A 77 -8.71 10.86 -12.32
C ASP A 77 -8.58 12.37 -12.00
N LEU A 78 -9.73 13.03 -11.84
CA LEU A 78 -9.85 14.44 -11.50
C LEU A 78 -9.68 14.74 -10.00
N ILE A 79 -9.63 13.71 -9.15
CA ILE A 79 -9.35 13.86 -7.72
C ILE A 79 -7.85 14.14 -7.57
N ASP A 80 -7.03 13.36 -8.28
CA ASP A 80 -5.57 13.48 -8.23
C ASP A 80 -5.06 14.63 -9.10
N THR A 81 -5.73 14.95 -10.21
CA THR A 81 -5.35 16.07 -11.08
C THR A 81 -6.53 17.02 -11.29
N PRO A 82 -6.73 17.99 -10.36
CA PRO A 82 -7.97 18.75 -10.27
C PRO A 82 -8.17 19.80 -11.36
N PHE A 83 -7.11 20.20 -12.09
CA PHE A 83 -7.25 21.21 -13.15
C PHE A 83 -7.66 20.56 -14.46
N ILE A 84 -8.69 21.11 -15.10
CA ILE A 84 -9.10 20.74 -16.46
C ILE A 84 -8.75 21.92 -17.37
N GLU A 85 -8.00 21.66 -18.44
CA GLU A 85 -7.66 22.68 -19.42
C GLU A 85 -8.87 23.00 -20.32
N LEU A 86 -9.19 24.29 -20.44
CA LEU A 86 -10.18 24.81 -21.37
C LEU A 86 -9.61 26.07 -22.02
N GLU A 87 -9.09 25.93 -23.24
CA GLU A 87 -8.44 27.01 -23.99
C GLU A 87 -7.31 27.69 -23.18
N ASP A 88 -7.44 28.98 -22.88
CA ASP A 88 -6.48 29.75 -22.07
C ASP A 88 -6.76 29.70 -20.55
N SER A 89 -7.72 28.88 -20.14
CA SER A 89 -8.25 28.79 -18.79
C SER A 89 -8.10 27.40 -18.19
N LEU A 90 -8.04 27.34 -16.86
CA LEU A 90 -8.15 26.10 -16.10
C LEU A 90 -9.40 26.12 -15.23
N ILE A 91 -10.07 24.97 -15.21
CA ILE A 91 -11.30 24.73 -14.49
C ILE A 91 -11.01 23.77 -13.35
N ILE A 92 -11.53 24.08 -12.16
CA ILE A 92 -11.67 23.11 -11.07
C ILE A 92 -13.16 22.87 -10.81
N VAL A 93 -13.52 21.63 -10.53
CA VAL A 93 -14.84 21.23 -10.03
C VAL A 93 -14.77 21.09 -8.51
N PRO A 94 -15.26 22.07 -7.72
CA PRO A 94 -15.03 22.12 -6.28
C PRO A 94 -15.53 20.90 -5.50
N SER A 95 -16.65 20.31 -5.94
CA SER A 95 -17.23 19.13 -5.30
C SER A 95 -16.38 17.87 -5.44
N ILE A 96 -15.44 17.83 -6.40
CA ILE A 96 -14.49 16.73 -6.57
C ILE A 96 -13.25 16.99 -5.71
N SER A 97 -12.76 18.24 -5.72
CA SER A 97 -11.46 18.58 -5.13
C SER A 97 -11.50 18.95 -3.64
N GLU A 98 -12.66 19.33 -3.06
CA GLU A 98 -12.75 19.72 -1.64
C GLU A 98 -12.41 18.57 -0.69
N GLY A 99 -12.97 17.38 -0.95
CA GLY A 99 -12.76 16.17 -0.14
C GLY A 99 -11.52 15.36 -0.49
N THR A 100 -10.65 15.87 -1.37
CA THR A 100 -9.44 15.15 -1.80
C THR A 100 -8.51 14.94 -0.62
N SER A 101 -8.21 13.68 -0.32
CA SER A 101 -7.14 13.37 0.63
C SER A 101 -5.78 13.61 -0.03
N ILE A 102 -5.10 14.66 0.41
CA ILE A 102 -3.83 15.12 -0.15
C ILE A 102 -2.79 13.99 -0.22
N ALA A 103 -2.71 13.17 0.83
CA ALA A 103 -1.77 12.04 0.86
C ALA A 103 -2.08 11.01 -0.23
N TYR A 104 -3.36 10.67 -0.41
CA TYR A 104 -3.77 9.71 -1.45
C TYR A 104 -3.54 10.28 -2.86
N ALA A 105 -3.88 11.55 -3.10
CA ALA A 105 -3.67 12.18 -4.40
C ALA A 105 -2.19 12.25 -4.81
N ILE A 106 -1.30 12.49 -3.84
CA ILE A 106 0.14 12.43 -4.07
C ILE A 106 0.60 11.00 -4.39
N ILE A 107 0.17 10.02 -3.59
CA ILE A 107 0.60 8.62 -3.75
C ILE A 107 0.07 8.02 -5.07
N SER A 108 -1.16 8.36 -5.46
CA SER A 108 -1.77 7.94 -6.72
C SER A 108 -1.01 8.50 -7.94
N ASN A 109 -0.83 9.83 -8.01
CA ASN A 109 -0.05 10.44 -9.08
C ASN A 109 1.39 9.91 -9.09
N PHE A 110 2.01 9.72 -7.93
CA PHE A 110 3.34 9.12 -7.84
C PHE A 110 3.38 7.69 -8.41
N SER A 111 2.40 6.86 -8.08
CA SER A 111 2.32 5.47 -8.53
C SER A 111 2.16 5.36 -10.04
N LYS A 112 1.50 6.32 -10.67
CA LYS A 112 1.31 6.36 -12.12
C LYS A 112 2.56 6.82 -12.87
N HIS A 113 3.25 7.85 -12.37
CA HIS A 113 4.53 8.30 -12.92
C HIS A 113 5.71 7.34 -12.60
N LEU A 114 5.54 6.46 -11.60
CA LEU A 114 6.50 5.39 -11.28
C LEU A 114 6.64 4.35 -12.40
N GLY A 115 5.66 4.22 -13.30
CA GLY A 115 5.76 3.34 -14.48
C GLY A 115 6.76 3.83 -15.52
N GLU A 116 7.03 5.14 -15.55
CA GLU A 116 7.97 5.79 -16.48
C GLU A 116 9.40 5.85 -15.91
N ILE A 117 9.55 5.62 -14.61
CA ILE A 117 10.85 5.53 -13.94
C ILE A 117 11.34 4.09 -14.08
N SER A 118 12.47 3.89 -14.78
CA SER A 118 13.15 2.62 -15.09
C SER A 118 13.60 1.78 -13.89
N GLU A 119 13.09 2.05 -12.68
CA GLU A 119 13.44 1.39 -11.42
C GLU A 119 12.52 0.24 -11.02
N LEU A 120 11.55 -0.14 -11.85
CA LEU A 120 10.68 -1.31 -11.59
C LEU A 120 11.48 -2.62 -11.42
N SER A 121 12.60 -2.79 -12.14
CA SER A 121 13.51 -3.93 -11.95
C SER A 121 14.22 -3.91 -10.59
N LYS A 122 14.41 -2.74 -9.98
CA LYS A 122 15.00 -2.60 -8.64
C LYS A 122 13.98 -2.89 -7.53
N LYS A 123 12.67 -2.74 -7.78
CA LYS A 123 11.62 -2.87 -6.75
C LYS A 123 11.35 -4.30 -6.26
N GLY A 124 11.47 -5.31 -7.12
CA GLY A 124 11.39 -6.73 -6.68
C GLY A 124 12.52 -7.05 -5.71
N TYR A 125 13.74 -6.73 -6.14
CA TYR A 125 14.97 -6.91 -5.37
C TYR A 125 14.95 -6.17 -4.02
N VAL A 126 14.33 -5.00 -3.92
CA VAL A 126 14.20 -4.28 -2.64
C VAL A 126 13.36 -5.06 -1.62
N LEU A 127 12.24 -5.66 -2.05
CA LEU A 127 11.38 -6.43 -1.16
C LEU A 127 12.09 -7.70 -0.67
N GLU A 128 12.69 -8.45 -1.61
CA GLU A 128 13.49 -9.64 -1.32
C GLU A 128 14.62 -9.33 -0.33
N ASN A 129 15.42 -8.29 -0.60
CA ASN A 129 16.50 -7.89 0.31
C ASN A 129 15.99 -7.46 1.69
N LYS A 130 14.84 -6.80 1.75
CA LYS A 130 14.25 -6.39 3.03
C LYS A 130 13.91 -7.62 3.87
N ILE A 131 13.28 -8.63 3.27
CA ILE A 131 12.97 -9.89 3.96
C ILE A 131 14.25 -10.65 4.35
N ALA A 132 15.24 -10.76 3.45
CA ALA A 132 16.53 -11.36 3.76
C ALA A 132 17.22 -10.69 4.96
N ASN A 133 17.22 -9.35 5.01
CA ASN A 133 17.78 -8.60 6.14
C ASN A 133 17.02 -8.89 7.44
N LYS A 134 15.69 -9.00 7.39
CA LYS A 134 14.88 -9.35 8.58
C LYS A 134 15.12 -10.77 9.06
N LEU A 135 15.29 -11.74 8.16
CA LEU A 135 15.69 -13.11 8.52
C LEU A 135 17.08 -13.12 9.19
N LYS A 136 18.04 -12.37 8.63
CA LYS A 136 19.39 -12.21 9.20
C LYS A 136 19.38 -11.56 10.58
N GLU A 137 18.66 -10.45 10.75
CA GLU A 137 18.48 -9.78 12.04
C GLU A 137 17.86 -10.70 13.09
N ALA A 138 16.90 -11.53 12.67
CA ALA A 138 16.27 -12.55 13.50
C ALA A 138 17.16 -13.78 13.79
N LYS A 139 18.37 -13.82 13.23
CA LYS A 139 19.32 -14.94 13.33
C LYS A 139 18.73 -16.28 12.84
N ILE A 140 17.83 -16.22 11.86
CA ILE A 140 17.27 -17.40 11.21
C ILE A 140 18.25 -17.86 10.13
N THR A 141 18.49 -19.16 10.02
CA THR A 141 19.26 -19.74 8.91
C THR A 141 18.41 -19.76 7.65
N PHE A 142 18.92 -19.17 6.57
CA PHE A 142 18.23 -19.09 5.29
C PHE A 142 19.20 -19.04 4.12
N VAL A 143 18.65 -19.28 2.94
CA VAL A 143 19.27 -19.13 1.62
C VAL A 143 18.36 -18.27 0.75
N SER A 144 18.94 -17.57 -0.22
CA SER A 144 18.22 -16.67 -1.11
C SER A 144 18.53 -16.95 -2.57
N ASN A 145 17.61 -16.54 -3.45
CA ASN A 145 17.78 -16.50 -4.90
C ASN A 145 18.19 -17.86 -5.48
N ILE A 146 17.50 -18.92 -5.06
CA ILE A 146 17.75 -20.25 -5.59
C ILE A 146 17.10 -20.33 -6.96
N LYS A 147 17.91 -20.66 -7.96
CA LYS A 147 17.50 -20.74 -9.35
C LYS A 147 17.90 -22.09 -9.92
N ASP A 148 17.07 -22.58 -10.82
CA ASP A 148 17.37 -23.76 -11.63
C ASP A 148 16.65 -23.65 -12.98
N ASN A 149 17.17 -24.34 -13.98
CA ASN A 149 16.55 -24.43 -15.29
C ASN A 149 16.42 -25.91 -15.66
N LEU A 150 15.22 -26.31 -16.06
CA LEU A 150 14.94 -27.68 -16.52
C LEU A 150 14.10 -27.61 -17.79
N ASP A 151 14.62 -28.19 -18.87
CA ASP A 151 13.96 -28.25 -20.18
C ASP A 151 13.50 -26.88 -20.72
N GLY A 152 14.29 -25.83 -20.45
CA GLY A 152 13.99 -24.47 -20.88
C GLY A 152 13.00 -23.71 -19.98
N GLU A 153 12.50 -24.33 -18.91
CA GLU A 153 11.67 -23.67 -17.89
C GLU A 153 12.53 -23.18 -16.72
N ASP A 154 12.36 -21.91 -16.38
CA ASP A 154 13.03 -21.29 -15.23
C ASP A 154 12.22 -21.50 -13.93
N TYR A 155 12.95 -21.94 -12.90
CA TYR A 155 12.46 -22.11 -11.54
C TYR A 155 13.26 -21.20 -10.63
N GLU A 156 12.54 -20.44 -9.79
CA GLU A 156 13.15 -19.51 -8.85
C GLU A 156 12.38 -19.50 -7.54
N ILE A 157 13.11 -19.41 -6.43
CA ILE A 157 12.59 -19.19 -5.09
C ILE A 157 13.43 -18.08 -4.45
N ASP A 158 12.74 -17.03 -3.98
CA ASP A 158 13.39 -15.84 -3.43
C ASP A 158 14.13 -16.17 -2.13
N HIS A 159 13.47 -16.85 -1.17
CA HIS A 159 14.13 -17.33 0.04
C HIS A 159 13.63 -18.71 0.48
N ILE A 160 14.53 -19.49 1.08
CA ILE A 160 14.18 -20.66 1.88
C ILE A 160 14.81 -20.50 3.25
N PHE A 161 14.04 -20.68 4.31
CA PHE A 161 14.57 -20.65 5.68
C PHE A 161 14.09 -21.83 6.51
N VAL A 162 14.81 -22.12 7.60
CA VAL A 162 14.48 -23.22 8.51
C VAL A 162 14.20 -22.70 9.92
N ILE A 163 13.16 -23.24 10.54
CA ILE A 163 12.92 -23.13 11.98
C ILE A 163 12.67 -24.53 12.51
N ASN A 164 13.50 -24.97 13.45
CA ASN A 164 13.54 -26.36 13.94
C ASN A 164 13.73 -27.35 12.78
N LYS A 165 12.72 -28.17 12.46
CA LYS A 165 12.71 -29.11 11.32
C LYS A 165 11.65 -28.75 10.27
N THR A 166 11.25 -27.49 10.21
CA THR A 166 10.29 -26.98 9.22
C THR A 166 11.00 -26.05 8.26
N ILE A 167 10.93 -26.39 6.97
CA ILE A 167 11.43 -25.56 5.87
C ILE A 167 10.30 -24.67 5.37
N TYR A 168 10.60 -23.39 5.22
CA TYR A 168 9.69 -22.38 4.70
C TYR A 168 10.22 -21.87 3.38
N PHE A 169 9.44 -22.07 2.32
CA PHE A 169 9.67 -21.41 1.04
C PHE A 169 8.99 -20.05 1.04
N VAL A 170 9.67 -19.03 0.54
CA VAL A 170 9.20 -17.65 0.51
C VAL A 170 9.29 -17.10 -0.91
N GLU A 171 8.17 -16.56 -1.38
CA GLU A 171 8.09 -15.78 -2.61
C GLU A 171 7.69 -14.35 -2.24
N CYS A 172 8.44 -13.37 -2.74
CA CYS A 172 8.23 -11.95 -2.59
C CYS A 172 7.70 -11.34 -3.89
N LYS A 173 6.60 -10.59 -3.81
CA LYS A 173 6.07 -9.85 -4.96
C LYS A 173 5.66 -8.43 -4.59
N THR A 174 6.35 -7.48 -5.19
CA THR A 174 5.96 -6.08 -5.18
C THR A 174 4.81 -5.89 -6.16
N LEU A 175 3.64 -5.53 -5.63
CA LEU A 175 2.43 -5.25 -6.40
C LEU A 175 2.07 -3.77 -6.26
N PRO A 176 1.50 -3.14 -7.31
CA PRO A 176 0.96 -1.79 -7.19
C PRO A 176 -0.20 -1.80 -6.19
N PHE A 177 -0.32 -0.73 -5.40
CA PHE A 177 -1.46 -0.58 -4.49
C PHE A 177 -2.73 -0.34 -5.33
N PRO A 178 -3.81 -1.13 -5.13
CA PRO A 178 -5.03 -0.93 -5.90
C PRO A 178 -5.81 0.27 -5.35
N TYR A 179 -6.18 1.20 -6.23
CA TYR A 179 -6.97 2.39 -5.91
C TYR A 179 -8.45 2.18 -6.18
N THR A 180 -8.79 1.36 -7.16
CA THR A 180 -10.19 1.04 -7.50
C THR A 180 -10.55 -0.41 -7.20
N VAL A 181 -11.85 -0.69 -7.10
CA VAL A 181 -12.37 -2.07 -6.96
C VAL A 181 -11.94 -2.93 -8.16
N LYS A 182 -11.89 -2.35 -9.36
CA LYS A 182 -11.41 -3.02 -10.57
C LYS A 182 -9.94 -3.43 -10.43
N GLU A 183 -9.07 -2.49 -10.07
CA GLU A 183 -7.65 -2.78 -9.85
C GLU A 183 -7.42 -3.78 -8.74
N HIS A 184 -8.22 -3.71 -7.67
CA HIS A 184 -8.15 -4.71 -6.61
C HIS A 184 -8.48 -6.11 -7.14
N ALA A 185 -9.53 -6.24 -7.98
CA ALA A 185 -9.88 -7.51 -8.61
C ALA A 185 -8.77 -8.01 -9.56
N GLU A 186 -8.24 -7.14 -10.40
CA GLU A 186 -7.13 -7.44 -11.32
C GLU A 186 -5.87 -7.89 -10.55
N GLN A 187 -5.55 -7.20 -9.45
CA GLN A 187 -4.45 -7.57 -8.57
C GLN A 187 -4.66 -8.94 -7.94
N GLN A 188 -5.87 -9.29 -7.47
CA GLN A 188 -6.13 -10.65 -6.95
C GLN A 188 -5.93 -11.70 -8.04
N CYS A 189 -6.36 -11.44 -9.29
CA CYS A 189 -6.09 -12.34 -10.41
C CYS A 189 -4.59 -12.54 -10.65
N GLN A 190 -3.79 -11.48 -10.59
CA GLN A 190 -2.33 -11.58 -10.70
C GLN A 190 -1.72 -12.39 -9.55
N ILE A 191 -2.14 -12.15 -8.30
CA ILE A 191 -1.70 -12.92 -7.13
C ILE A 191 -1.95 -14.42 -7.36
N PHE A 192 -3.13 -14.81 -7.84
CA PHE A 192 -3.41 -16.23 -8.11
C PHE A 192 -2.48 -16.86 -9.15
N GLN A 193 -2.07 -16.11 -10.17
CA GLN A 193 -1.08 -16.58 -11.15
C GLN A 193 0.28 -16.79 -10.49
N TYR A 194 0.73 -15.83 -9.67
CA TYR A 194 1.98 -15.95 -8.93
C TYR A 194 1.97 -17.13 -7.95
N LEU A 195 0.87 -17.37 -7.22
CA LEU A 195 0.76 -18.49 -6.28
C LEU A 195 0.82 -19.86 -6.98
N ARG A 196 0.27 -19.96 -8.20
CA ARG A 196 0.39 -21.18 -9.03
C ARG A 196 1.83 -21.43 -9.45
N LYS A 197 2.51 -20.40 -9.97
CA LYS A 197 3.93 -20.48 -10.34
C LYS A 197 4.80 -20.83 -9.12
N PHE A 198 4.57 -20.16 -7.99
CA PHE A 198 5.28 -20.44 -6.74
C PHE A 198 5.06 -21.89 -6.27
N SER A 199 3.83 -22.40 -6.29
CA SER A 199 3.56 -23.80 -5.96
C SER A 199 4.33 -24.78 -6.86
N ARG A 200 4.41 -24.49 -8.17
CA ARG A 200 5.19 -25.26 -9.14
C ARG A 200 6.68 -25.25 -8.76
N ASN A 201 7.24 -24.08 -8.47
CA ASN A 201 8.64 -23.93 -8.12
C ASN A 201 9.00 -24.65 -6.81
N VAL A 202 8.13 -24.56 -5.79
CA VAL A 202 8.35 -25.30 -4.55
C VAL A 202 8.38 -26.82 -4.80
N LYS A 203 7.47 -27.35 -5.63
CA LYS A 203 7.49 -28.78 -5.97
C LYS A 203 8.83 -29.18 -6.62
N HIS A 204 9.30 -28.40 -7.59
CA HIS A 204 10.58 -28.62 -8.26
C HIS A 204 11.76 -28.67 -7.28
N PHE A 205 11.87 -27.67 -6.40
CA PHE A 205 12.97 -27.63 -5.42
C PHE A 205 12.84 -28.69 -4.32
N LEU A 206 11.63 -29.19 -4.03
CA LEU A 206 11.47 -30.35 -3.15
C LEU A 206 11.97 -31.65 -3.78
N GLU A 207 12.04 -31.75 -5.10
CA GLU A 207 12.66 -32.88 -5.81
C GLU A 207 14.19 -32.71 -5.90
N LYS A 208 14.69 -31.47 -5.86
CA LYS A 208 16.12 -31.10 -5.90
C LYS A 208 16.64 -30.47 -4.61
N LYS A 209 16.35 -31.09 -3.46
CA LYS A 209 16.67 -30.53 -2.13
C LYS A 209 18.17 -30.32 -1.92
N GLU A 210 19.00 -31.10 -2.59
CA GLU A 210 20.47 -31.00 -2.57
C GLU A 210 20.97 -29.60 -2.94
N LEU A 211 20.18 -28.81 -3.68
CA LEU A 211 20.53 -27.45 -4.06
C LEU A 211 20.55 -26.46 -2.89
N PHE A 212 19.95 -26.79 -1.74
CA PHE A 212 19.85 -25.85 -0.61
C PHE A 212 19.96 -26.47 0.79
N ILE A 213 19.86 -27.79 0.92
CA ILE A 213 19.73 -28.43 2.23
C ILE A 213 21.01 -28.31 3.08
N SER A 214 22.18 -28.32 2.45
CA SER A 214 23.48 -28.12 3.10
C SER A 214 23.58 -26.73 3.73
N ASP A 215 23.13 -25.72 3.00
CA ASP A 215 23.22 -24.32 3.40
C ASP A 215 22.25 -24.00 4.55
N LEU A 216 21.14 -24.75 4.61
CA LEU A 216 20.22 -24.74 5.74
C LEU A 216 20.70 -25.55 6.95
N ARG A 217 21.85 -26.23 6.86
CA ARG A 217 22.41 -27.11 7.91
C ARG A 217 21.46 -28.23 8.32
N LEU A 218 20.73 -28.78 7.35
CA LEU A 218 19.81 -29.90 7.53
C LEU A 218 20.38 -31.17 6.91
N ASN A 219 19.95 -32.33 7.41
CA ASN A 219 20.28 -33.61 6.78
C ASN A 219 19.21 -33.97 5.74
N SER A 220 19.63 -34.50 4.59
CA SER A 220 18.72 -34.93 3.51
C SER A 220 17.75 -36.05 3.92
N ALA A 221 18.10 -36.81 4.95
CA ALA A 221 17.29 -37.88 5.52
C ALA A 221 16.28 -37.42 6.60
N ASP A 222 16.29 -36.15 7.00
CA ASP A 222 15.31 -35.65 7.97
C ASP A 222 13.89 -35.67 7.38
N ASP A 223 12.91 -36.07 8.19
CA ASP A 223 11.49 -35.84 7.88
C ASP A 223 11.20 -34.34 8.00
N ILE A 224 11.13 -33.69 6.84
CA ILE A 224 11.05 -32.25 6.72
C ILE A 224 9.60 -31.84 6.49
N ARG A 225 9.06 -31.07 7.43
CA ARG A 225 7.80 -30.36 7.20
C ARG A 225 8.06 -29.16 6.29
N VAL A 226 7.16 -28.96 5.32
CA VAL A 226 7.25 -27.85 4.36
C VAL A 226 6.08 -26.89 4.55
N GLU A 227 6.39 -25.60 4.60
CA GLU A 227 5.41 -24.51 4.64
C GLU A 227 5.74 -23.49 3.55
N LYS A 228 4.72 -22.79 3.06
CA LYS A 228 4.85 -21.82 1.96
C LYS A 228 4.35 -20.45 2.39
N ILE A 229 5.12 -19.42 2.07
CA ILE A 229 4.83 -18.03 2.44
C ILE A 229 4.93 -17.18 1.17
N PHE A 230 3.87 -16.43 0.88
CA PHE A 230 3.86 -15.42 -0.17
C PHE A 230 3.80 -14.03 0.49
N VAL A 231 4.86 -13.26 0.31
CA VAL A 231 5.02 -11.91 0.87
C VAL A 231 4.71 -10.88 -0.19
N THR A 232 3.79 -9.97 0.08
CA THR A 232 3.43 -8.89 -0.85
C THR A 232 3.68 -7.51 -0.27
N SER A 233 4.00 -6.53 -1.12
CA SER A 233 4.11 -5.12 -0.71
C SER A 233 2.77 -4.48 -0.34
N THR A 234 1.64 -5.06 -0.73
CA THR A 234 0.32 -4.47 -0.48
C THR A 234 -0.34 -5.02 0.78
N MET A 235 -0.96 -4.11 1.55
CA MET A 235 -1.63 -4.46 2.80
C MET A 235 -2.77 -5.46 2.58
N ARG A 236 -2.94 -6.41 3.51
CA ARG A 236 -4.03 -7.39 3.48
C ARG A 236 -5.10 -7.04 4.52
N GLY A 237 -6.37 -7.11 4.12
CA GLY A 237 -7.52 -6.90 5.03
C GLY A 237 -7.96 -8.16 5.78
N ASN A 238 -7.37 -9.32 5.49
CA ASN A 238 -7.69 -10.60 6.12
C ASN A 238 -6.45 -11.51 6.19
N SER A 239 -6.42 -12.44 7.15
CA SER A 239 -5.53 -13.59 7.04
C SER A 239 -5.97 -14.40 5.83
N ASP A 240 -5.02 -14.75 4.99
CA ASP A 240 -5.31 -15.38 3.71
C ASP A 240 -4.40 -16.58 3.48
N ASN A 241 -5.01 -17.66 3.02
CA ASN A 241 -4.34 -18.90 2.72
C ASN A 241 -4.93 -19.48 1.44
N TYR A 242 -4.06 -19.77 0.48
CA TYR A 242 -4.46 -20.37 -0.79
C TYR A 242 -3.70 -21.67 -1.00
N ASN A 243 -4.40 -22.80 -0.97
CA ASN A 243 -3.82 -24.14 -1.17
C ASN A 243 -2.56 -24.40 -0.31
N GLY A 244 -2.60 -24.00 0.97
CA GLY A 244 -1.49 -24.18 1.89
C GLY A 244 -0.37 -23.15 1.74
N ILE A 245 -0.56 -22.07 0.97
CA ILE A 245 0.34 -20.92 0.92
C ILE A 245 -0.23 -19.81 1.81
N ASN A 246 0.51 -19.43 2.86
CA ASN A 246 0.15 -18.31 3.70
C ASN A 246 0.52 -17.00 2.99
N ILE A 247 -0.45 -16.10 2.82
CA ILE A 247 -0.26 -14.82 2.13
C ILE A 247 -0.20 -13.72 3.19
N VAL A 248 0.86 -12.92 3.17
CA VAL A 248 1.13 -11.89 4.18
C VAL A 248 1.69 -10.63 3.54
N ASP A 249 1.37 -9.45 4.09
CA ASP A 249 2.04 -8.23 3.67
C ASP A 249 3.43 -8.09 4.33
N GLU A 250 4.33 -7.43 3.63
CA GLU A 250 5.71 -7.19 4.05
C GLU A 250 5.79 -6.58 5.45
N SER A 251 4.97 -5.57 5.73
CA SER A 251 5.05 -4.83 6.99
C SER A 251 4.75 -5.72 8.19
N ALA A 252 3.69 -6.54 8.10
CA ALA A 252 3.30 -7.47 9.16
C ALA A 252 4.36 -8.55 9.38
N PHE A 253 4.92 -9.11 8.29
CA PHE A 253 5.92 -10.17 8.39
C PHE A 253 7.26 -9.64 8.93
N SER A 254 7.73 -8.50 8.44
CA SER A 254 8.92 -7.82 8.95
C SER A 254 8.79 -7.47 10.43
N SER A 255 7.66 -6.93 10.85
CA SER A 255 7.36 -6.67 12.26
C SER A 255 7.41 -7.95 13.11
N PHE A 256 6.89 -9.07 12.61
CA PHE A 256 6.94 -10.36 13.29
C PHE A 256 8.39 -10.85 13.45
N LEU A 257 9.18 -10.80 12.38
CA LEU A 257 10.60 -11.19 12.40
C LEU A 257 11.42 -10.31 13.36
N SER A 258 11.16 -9.00 13.38
CA SER A 258 11.80 -8.06 14.30
C SER A 258 11.24 -8.08 15.72
N ARG A 259 10.26 -8.94 16.03
CA ARG A 259 9.62 -9.02 17.36
C ARG A 259 8.98 -7.70 17.80
N GLN A 260 8.53 -6.90 16.82
CA GLN A 260 7.86 -5.62 17.01
C GLN A 260 6.36 -5.80 16.79
N ALA A 261 5.61 -5.96 17.88
CA ALA A 261 4.16 -6.00 17.80
C ALA A 261 3.62 -4.69 17.19
N PRO A 262 2.52 -4.74 16.40
CA PRO A 262 1.92 -3.54 15.86
C PRO A 262 1.43 -2.62 16.99
N VAL A 263 1.68 -1.33 16.82
CA VAL A 263 1.31 -0.27 17.75
C VAL A 263 0.43 0.74 17.03
N ALA A 264 -0.64 1.18 17.67
CA ALA A 264 -1.42 2.31 17.20
C ALA A 264 -0.89 3.60 17.82
N TRP A 265 -0.75 4.64 17.01
CA TRP A 265 -0.29 5.96 17.41
C TRP A 265 -1.42 6.97 17.23
N ASP A 266 -1.43 8.03 18.03
CA ASP A 266 -2.27 9.19 17.81
C ASP A 266 -1.55 10.09 16.80
N PRO A 267 -2.11 10.31 15.61
CA PRO A 267 -1.45 11.12 14.59
C PRO A 267 -1.35 12.60 14.98
N THR A 268 -2.14 13.06 15.96
CA THR A 268 -2.17 14.48 16.38
C THR A 268 -1.03 14.85 17.32
N ASN A 269 -0.56 13.90 18.13
CA ASN A 269 0.46 14.15 19.16
C ASN A 269 1.61 13.12 19.18
N GLY A 270 1.56 12.11 18.30
CA GLY A 270 2.59 11.09 18.14
C GLY A 270 2.67 10.06 19.28
N LYS A 271 1.77 10.10 20.28
CA LYS A 271 1.79 9.17 21.40
C LYS A 271 1.26 7.80 20.99
N LYS A 272 1.81 6.75 21.60
CA LYS A 272 1.25 5.39 21.51
C LYS A 272 -0.11 5.37 22.20
N VAL A 273 -1.15 4.96 21.48
CA VAL A 273 -2.53 4.85 21.98
C VAL A 273 -2.87 3.41 22.32
N LEU A 274 -2.25 2.43 21.65
CA LEU A 274 -2.55 1.02 21.86
C LEU A 274 -1.32 0.16 21.57
N GLU A 275 -0.89 -0.60 22.57
CA GLU A 275 0.15 -1.62 22.46
C GLU A 275 -0.47 -2.95 22.89
N GLN A 276 -0.75 -3.83 21.93
CA GLN A 276 -1.26 -5.15 22.24
C GLN A 276 -0.11 -6.04 22.71
N ASN A 277 -0.23 -6.61 23.90
CA ASN A 277 0.69 -7.63 24.38
C ASN A 277 0.42 -8.96 23.65
N ILE A 278 1.04 -9.14 22.49
CA ILE A 278 0.82 -10.31 21.65
C ILE A 278 1.94 -11.33 21.89
N SER A 279 1.58 -12.46 22.49
CA SER A 279 2.54 -13.49 22.95
C SER A 279 3.43 -14.03 21.83
N TYR A 280 2.90 -14.20 20.61
CA TYR A 280 3.66 -14.74 19.49
C TYR A 280 4.71 -13.78 18.91
N TYR A 281 4.71 -12.50 19.31
CA TYR A 281 5.79 -11.54 19.02
C TYR A 281 6.95 -11.58 20.05
N LYS A 282 6.83 -12.33 21.16
CA LYS A 282 7.82 -12.32 22.24
C LYS A 282 8.77 -13.53 22.24
N GLY A 283 10.03 -13.34 22.63
CA GLY A 283 11.04 -14.40 22.76
C GLY A 283 11.50 -14.97 21.42
N GLU A 284 11.97 -16.22 21.38
CA GLU A 284 12.43 -16.88 20.14
C GLU A 284 11.28 -17.12 19.14
N ILE A 285 11.59 -17.06 17.84
CA ILE A 285 10.66 -17.37 16.76
C ILE A 285 10.58 -18.90 16.62
N THR A 286 9.36 -19.45 16.68
CA THR A 286 9.11 -20.89 16.54
C THR A 286 8.03 -21.14 15.50
N THR A 287 8.00 -22.36 14.93
CA THR A 287 6.94 -22.80 14.00
C THR A 287 5.53 -22.58 14.58
N HIS A 288 5.35 -22.80 15.89
CA HIS A 288 4.07 -22.54 16.55
C HIS A 288 3.68 -21.05 16.51
N LYS A 289 4.60 -20.15 16.84
CA LYS A 289 4.35 -18.70 16.83
C LYS A 289 4.10 -18.18 15.42
N LEU A 290 4.84 -18.68 14.44
CA LEU A 290 4.65 -18.32 13.04
C LEU A 290 3.28 -18.81 12.51
N SER A 291 2.85 -20.02 12.89
CA SER A 291 1.50 -20.51 12.60
C SER A 291 0.41 -19.65 13.26
N GLN A 292 0.60 -19.23 14.52
CA GLN A 292 -0.32 -18.30 15.19
C GLN A 292 -0.40 -16.95 14.48
N PHE A 293 0.75 -16.42 14.06
CA PHE A 293 0.84 -15.19 13.28
C PHE A 293 0.04 -15.29 11.97
N PHE A 294 0.23 -16.34 11.16
CA PHE A 294 -0.51 -16.48 9.90
C PHE A 294 -2.02 -16.66 10.08
N LYS A 295 -2.45 -17.34 11.13
CA LYS A 295 -3.89 -17.50 11.43
C LYS A 295 -4.54 -16.17 11.79
N LYS A 296 -3.83 -15.32 12.55
CA LYS A 296 -4.36 -14.08 13.10
C LYS A 296 -3.29 -12.98 13.16
N PRO A 297 -2.92 -12.36 12.00
CA PRO A 297 -1.96 -11.26 12.00
C PRO A 297 -2.50 -10.10 12.84
N ALA A 298 -1.70 -9.61 13.78
CA ALA A 298 -2.13 -8.62 14.75
C ALA A 298 -2.52 -7.26 14.13
N SER A 299 -1.89 -6.88 13.02
CA SER A 299 -2.24 -5.68 12.24
C SER A 299 -3.68 -5.73 11.75
N ILE A 300 -4.12 -6.91 11.28
CA ILE A 300 -5.46 -7.15 10.75
C ILE A 300 -6.49 -7.15 11.87
N LEU A 301 -6.20 -7.80 13.01
CA LEU A 301 -7.08 -7.76 14.18
C LEU A 301 -7.29 -6.33 14.68
N SER A 302 -6.20 -5.56 14.79
CA SER A 302 -6.24 -4.17 15.24
C SER A 302 -7.05 -3.26 14.30
N MET A 303 -7.09 -3.57 13.00
CA MET A 303 -7.95 -2.87 12.03
C MET A 303 -9.42 -3.30 12.14
N ARG A 304 -9.68 -4.61 12.32
CA ARG A 304 -11.04 -5.13 12.49
C ARG A 304 -11.73 -4.60 13.73
N ASP A 305 -11.03 -4.49 14.85
CA ASP A 305 -11.59 -3.93 16.09
C ASP A 305 -12.02 -2.46 15.93
N LYS A 306 -11.48 -1.77 14.92
CA LYS A 306 -11.84 -0.39 14.57
C LYS A 306 -12.96 -0.30 13.53
N MET A 307 -13.32 -1.40 12.89
CA MET A 307 -14.40 -1.49 11.91
C MET A 307 -15.65 -2.11 12.54
N GLY A 308 -16.71 -1.33 12.69
CA GLY A 308 -18.05 -1.82 13.02
C GLY A 308 -18.75 -2.36 11.79
N ILE A 309 -19.76 -3.21 12.00
CA ILE A 309 -20.66 -3.63 10.94
C ILE A 309 -21.91 -2.78 11.05
N ARG A 310 -22.19 -1.96 10.03
CA ARG A 310 -23.47 -1.29 9.89
C ARG A 310 -24.37 -2.16 9.03
N ARG A 311 -25.55 -2.46 9.56
CA ARG A 311 -26.62 -3.10 8.82
C ARG A 311 -27.67 -2.04 8.53
N GLU A 312 -27.95 -1.84 7.26
CA GLU A 312 -29.09 -1.05 6.79
C GLU A 312 -30.11 -2.00 6.20
N ASP A 313 -31.27 -2.12 6.86
CA ASP A 313 -32.38 -2.92 6.35
C ASP A 313 -33.25 -2.02 5.47
N TYR A 314 -33.28 -2.35 4.17
CA TYR A 314 -34.22 -1.79 3.21
C TYR A 314 -35.42 -2.73 3.07
N LEU A 315 -36.54 -2.22 2.54
CA LEU A 315 -37.79 -2.98 2.37
C LEU A 315 -37.62 -4.33 1.66
N THR A 316 -36.64 -4.46 0.78
CA THR A 316 -36.41 -5.67 -0.03
C THR A 316 -35.14 -6.43 0.34
N HIS A 317 -34.14 -5.78 0.94
CA HIS A 317 -32.82 -6.36 1.18
C HIS A 317 -32.13 -5.71 2.37
N SER A 318 -31.22 -6.44 3.02
CA SER A 318 -30.32 -5.88 4.03
C SER A 318 -28.93 -5.66 3.46
N LEU A 319 -28.42 -4.44 3.55
CA LEU A 319 -27.05 -4.10 3.21
C LEU A 319 -26.19 -4.17 4.47
N ARG A 320 -25.09 -4.92 4.41
CA ARG A 320 -24.05 -4.91 5.45
C ARG A 320 -22.84 -4.19 4.90
N SER A 321 -22.46 -3.09 5.53
CA SER A 321 -21.22 -2.38 5.25
C SER A 321 -20.32 -2.41 6.48
N TYR A 322 -19.01 -2.40 6.25
CA TYR A 322 -18.06 -2.11 7.31
C TYR A 322 -17.93 -0.59 7.42
N GLU A 323 -18.16 -0.04 8.61
CA GLU A 323 -17.92 1.37 8.91
C GLU A 323 -16.83 1.47 9.97
N LEU A 324 -16.00 2.51 9.92
CA LEU A 324 -15.13 2.81 11.06
C LEU A 324 -16.03 3.12 12.27
N VAL A 325 -15.82 2.41 13.39
CA VAL A 325 -16.56 2.69 14.63
C VAL A 325 -16.25 4.14 15.00
N LYS A 326 -17.27 4.96 15.28
CA LYS A 326 -17.15 6.40 15.61
C LYS A 326 -16.13 6.74 16.72
N ASN A 327 -15.68 5.76 17.50
CA ASN A 327 -14.64 5.90 18.53
C ASN A 327 -13.22 5.47 18.10
N SER A 328 -13.05 5.00 16.86
CA SER A 328 -11.72 4.90 16.26
C SER A 328 -11.28 6.32 15.93
N GLN A 329 -10.31 6.85 16.67
CA GLN A 329 -9.78 8.22 16.59
C GLN A 329 -9.11 8.59 15.25
N TYR A 330 -9.43 7.88 14.17
CA TYR A 330 -9.09 8.22 12.80
C TYR A 330 -10.36 8.56 12.03
N LEU A 331 -11.05 9.62 12.46
CA LEU A 331 -12.06 10.28 11.66
C LEU A 331 -11.92 11.79 11.83
N PHE A 332 -11.34 12.37 10.77
CA PHE A 332 -11.46 13.75 10.31
C PHE A 332 -11.03 14.83 11.30
N LEU A 333 -10.12 15.68 10.82
CA LEU A 333 -9.92 17.03 11.31
C LEU A 333 -11.27 17.66 11.66
N ASN A 334 -11.65 17.60 12.94
CA ASN A 334 -12.74 18.39 13.46
C ASN A 334 -12.26 19.83 13.23
N LYS A 335 -12.78 20.48 12.17
CA LYS A 335 -12.66 21.91 11.94
C LYS A 335 -13.23 22.63 13.17
N LYS A 336 -12.38 22.86 14.15
CA LYS A 336 -12.51 23.89 15.18
C LYS A 336 -11.11 24.46 15.41
N TRP A 337 -10.67 25.25 14.44
CA TRP A 337 -9.66 26.26 14.70
C TRP A 337 -10.42 27.53 15.07
N ARG A 338 -10.19 28.00 16.30
CA ARG A 338 -10.61 29.31 16.78
C ARG A 338 -9.78 30.39 16.13
#